data_AF-A0A0N1IUF4-F1
#
_entry.id   AF-A0A0N1IUF4-F1
#
_cell.length_a   1.000
_cell.length_b   1.000
_cell.length_c   1.000
_cell.angle_alpha   90.00
_cell.angle_beta   90.00
_cell.angle_gamma   90.00
#
_symmetry.space_group_name_H-M   'P 1'
#
loop_
_entity.id
_entity.type
_entity.pdbx_description
1 polymer ?
#
loop_
_entity_poly.entity_id
_entity_poly.type
_entity_poly.pdbx_seq_one_letter_code
_entity_poly.pdbx_strand_id
1 'polypeptide(L)'
;MWGTEWPRWEVIKQDTEKSLPQMVGSVHAADPEHALLVARHVFVRRPSAYALFVAPAEAFFHVTREALKDPKALEVPEGEEEAYWVFAKRSHRRSMVYGDLVGRFLAKSPGEAVKEALLQTQGVAFWAVPERVIVGTEPKAEVIESWFAPAKDKTYRLQSYYGLITAKEVEDA
;
A
#
# COMPACT_ATOMS: atom_id res chain seq x y z
N MET A 1 -7.01 -28.99 8.41
CA MET A 1 -6.08 -28.24 7.54
C MET A 1 -5.51 -27.10 8.39
N TRP A 2 -4.22 -27.17 8.74
CA TRP A 2 -3.57 -26.15 9.59
C TRP A 2 -3.34 -24.88 8.77
N GLY A 3 -4.18 -23.86 8.99
CA GLY A 3 -4.07 -22.55 8.34
C GLY A 3 -2.95 -21.73 8.97
N THR A 4 -1.71 -22.01 8.58
CA THR A 4 -0.47 -21.37 9.05
C THR A 4 -0.05 -20.15 8.21
N GLU A 5 -0.93 -19.63 7.36
CA GLU A 5 -0.61 -18.46 6.54
C GLU A 5 -0.82 -17.19 7.36
N TRP A 6 0.19 -16.32 7.38
CA TRP A 6 0.05 -14.99 8.00
C TRP A 6 -1.00 -14.16 7.29
N PRO A 7 -1.76 -13.30 8.00
CA PRO A 7 -2.78 -12.45 7.38
C PRO A 7 -2.15 -11.48 6.37
N ARG A 8 -2.98 -11.07 5.40
CA ARG A 8 -2.58 -10.13 4.35
C ARG A 8 -2.81 -8.69 4.80
N TRP A 9 -1.85 -7.84 4.51
CA TRP A 9 -1.88 -6.41 4.78
C TRP A 9 -1.74 -5.64 3.47
N GLU A 10 -2.63 -4.69 3.21
CA GLU A 10 -2.46 -3.76 2.10
C GLU A 10 -1.47 -2.66 2.49
N VAL A 11 -0.58 -2.32 1.56
CA VAL A 11 0.47 -1.33 1.75
C VAL A 11 0.10 -0.04 1.04
N ILE A 12 0.12 1.05 1.79
CA ILE A 12 -0.11 2.40 1.31
C ILE A 12 1.19 3.19 1.46
N LYS A 13 1.61 3.86 0.40
CA LYS A 13 2.86 4.63 0.35
C LYS A 13 2.58 6.03 -0.15
N GLN A 14 3.23 7.01 0.47
CA GLN A 14 3.31 8.38 -0.03
C GLN A 14 4.74 8.62 -0.50
N ASP A 15 4.93 8.95 -1.77
CA ASP A 15 6.27 9.03 -2.38
C ASP A 15 7.04 10.31 -2.02
N THR A 16 6.31 11.42 -1.87
CA THR A 16 6.78 12.77 -1.55
C THR A 16 5.80 13.48 -0.63
N GLU A 17 6.23 14.55 0.05
CA GLU A 17 5.37 15.36 0.92
C GLU A 17 4.09 15.87 0.22
N LYS A 18 4.18 16.20 -1.08
CA LYS A 18 3.06 16.77 -1.85
C LYS A 18 2.20 15.72 -2.57
N SER A 19 2.71 14.49 -2.73
CA SER A 19 1.94 13.42 -3.38
C SER A 19 0.89 12.87 -2.42
N LEU A 20 -0.22 12.40 -2.98
CA LEU A 20 -1.23 11.69 -2.21
C LEU A 20 -0.73 10.29 -1.82
N PRO A 21 -1.15 9.74 -0.67
CA PRO A 21 -0.98 8.33 -0.37
C PRO A 21 -1.60 7.43 -1.45
N GLN A 22 -0.91 6.36 -1.78
CA GLN A 22 -1.26 5.45 -2.86
C GLN A 22 -1.16 4.00 -2.40
N MET A 23 -2.12 3.17 -2.80
CA MET A 23 -2.07 1.72 -2.58
C MET A 23 -1.09 1.09 -3.58
N VAL A 24 0.00 0.51 -3.07
CA VAL A 24 1.14 0.03 -3.87
C VAL A 24 1.27 -1.48 -3.95
N GLY A 25 0.62 -2.22 -3.05
CA GLY A 25 0.70 -3.68 -3.02
C GLY A 25 0.20 -4.25 -1.70
N SER A 26 0.57 -5.49 -1.43
CA SER A 26 0.30 -6.17 -0.17
C SER A 26 1.49 -6.99 0.31
N VAL A 27 1.48 -7.32 1.60
CA VAL A 27 2.44 -8.21 2.27
C VAL A 27 1.68 -9.19 3.16
N HIS A 28 2.30 -10.31 3.53
CA HIS A 28 1.79 -11.18 4.60
C HIS A 28 2.67 -11.00 5.82
N ALA A 29 2.07 -10.78 6.99
CA ALA A 29 2.77 -10.50 8.23
C ALA A 29 1.90 -10.85 9.45
N ALA A 30 2.54 -11.16 10.57
CA ALA A 30 1.85 -11.60 11.78
C ALA A 30 1.07 -10.48 12.51
N ASP A 31 1.54 -9.23 12.40
CA ASP A 31 1.03 -8.06 13.11
C ASP A 31 1.38 -6.76 12.35
N PRO A 32 0.85 -5.57 12.76
CA PRO A 32 1.08 -4.32 12.04
C PRO A 32 2.55 -3.87 11.98
N GLU A 33 3.33 -4.10 13.04
CA GLU A 33 4.74 -3.66 13.09
C GLU A 33 5.58 -4.51 12.14
N HIS A 34 5.36 -5.82 12.15
CA HIS A 34 5.95 -6.73 11.20
C HIS A 34 5.56 -6.38 9.75
N ALA A 35 4.29 -6.05 9.51
CA ALA A 35 3.81 -5.62 8.20
C ALA A 35 4.54 -4.36 7.72
N LEU A 36 4.73 -3.36 8.58
CA LEU A 36 5.48 -2.14 8.25
C LEU A 36 6.95 -2.42 7.90
N LEU A 37 7.61 -3.30 8.64
CA LEU A 37 9.01 -3.67 8.37
C LEU A 37 9.15 -4.40 7.04
N VAL A 38 8.27 -5.36 6.75
CA VAL A 38 8.27 -6.07 5.46
C VAL A 38 7.94 -5.10 4.32
N ALA A 39 6.92 -4.26 4.50
CA ALA A 39 6.54 -3.24 3.53
C ALA A 39 7.68 -2.27 3.23
N ARG A 40 8.43 -1.84 4.25
CA ARG A 40 9.63 -1.00 4.11
C ARG A 40 10.67 -1.70 3.23
N HIS A 41 10.92 -2.99 3.43
CA HIS A 41 11.92 -3.71 2.65
C HIS A 41 11.55 -3.89 1.18
N VAL A 42 10.25 -4.07 0.90
CA VAL A 42 9.73 -4.36 -0.44
C VAL A 42 9.42 -3.10 -1.24
N PHE A 43 8.73 -2.11 -0.66
CA PHE A 43 8.11 -1.00 -1.40
C PHE A 43 8.89 0.33 -1.36
N VAL A 44 9.94 0.45 -0.53
CA VAL A 44 10.70 1.71 -0.35
C VAL A 44 11.95 1.78 -1.24
N ARG A 45 12.28 0.73 -2.00
CA ARG A 45 13.55 0.62 -2.76
C ARG A 45 13.59 1.38 -4.10
N ARG A 46 12.98 2.57 -4.19
CA ARG A 46 12.81 3.45 -5.38
C ARG A 46 11.48 3.20 -6.12
N PRO A 47 10.55 4.17 -6.22
CA PRO A 47 10.71 5.61 -5.95
C PRO A 47 10.86 5.96 -4.46
N SER A 48 11.18 7.23 -4.17
CA SER A 48 11.30 7.77 -2.81
C SER A 48 10.07 7.45 -1.95
N ALA A 49 10.22 7.43 -0.64
CA ALA A 49 9.11 7.34 0.30
C ALA A 49 9.20 8.50 1.28
N TYR A 50 8.05 9.08 1.57
CA TYR A 50 7.85 10.13 2.57
C TYR A 50 7.04 9.60 3.76
N ALA A 51 6.04 8.75 3.50
CA ALA A 51 5.31 8.02 4.52
C ALA A 51 4.92 6.62 4.02
N LEU A 52 4.74 5.71 4.97
CA LEU A 52 4.38 4.31 4.74
C LEU A 52 3.33 3.90 5.76
N PHE A 53 2.27 3.25 5.30
CA PHE A 53 1.17 2.76 6.10
C PHE A 53 0.79 1.33 5.66
N VAL A 54 0.17 0.61 6.57
CA VAL A 54 -0.39 -0.72 6.36
C VAL A 54 -1.76 -0.79 7.02
N ALA A 55 -2.65 -1.60 6.44
CA ALA A 55 -3.92 -1.95 7.07
C ALA A 55 -4.28 -3.41 6.72
N PRO A 56 -5.02 -4.12 7.60
CA PRO A 56 -5.46 -5.48 7.32
C PRO A 56 -6.29 -5.52 6.04
N ALA A 57 -6.02 -6.46 5.15
CA ALA A 57 -6.72 -6.55 3.87
C ALA A 57 -8.22 -6.81 4.04
N GLU A 58 -8.60 -7.58 5.06
CA GLU A 58 -9.99 -7.85 5.42
C GLU A 58 -10.77 -6.62 5.90
N ALA A 59 -10.08 -5.54 6.29
CA ALA A 59 -10.74 -4.30 6.72
C ALA A 59 -11.16 -3.41 5.55
N PHE A 60 -10.72 -3.70 4.32
CA PHE A 60 -11.08 -2.94 3.14
C PHE A 60 -12.43 -3.39 2.59
N PHE A 61 -13.39 -2.46 2.57
CA PHE A 61 -14.52 -2.57 1.66
C PHE A 61 -14.06 -2.19 0.24
N HIS A 62 -14.51 -2.93 -0.77
CA HIS A 62 -14.20 -2.59 -2.16
C HIS A 62 -15.41 -2.76 -3.07
N VAL A 63 -15.51 -1.90 -4.08
CA VAL A 63 -16.59 -1.94 -5.07
C VAL A 63 -16.07 -1.57 -6.45
N THR A 64 -16.50 -2.29 -7.47
CA THR A 64 -16.13 -2.00 -8.86
C THR A 64 -17.17 -1.12 -9.52
N ARG A 65 -16.79 -0.42 -10.59
CA ARG A 65 -17.73 0.35 -11.41
C ARG A 65 -18.87 -0.50 -11.97
N GLU A 66 -18.62 -1.78 -12.24
CA GLU A 66 -19.67 -2.70 -12.68
C GLU A 66 -20.66 -2.99 -11.55
N ALA A 67 -20.16 -3.25 -10.34
CA ALA A 67 -21.01 -3.47 -9.17
C ALA A 67 -21.85 -2.22 -8.83
N LEU A 68 -21.32 -1.01 -9.02
CA LEU A 68 -22.03 0.25 -8.80
C LEU A 68 -23.28 0.44 -9.70
N LYS A 69 -23.50 -0.40 -10.72
CA LYS A 69 -24.75 -0.39 -11.48
C LYS A 69 -25.93 -0.89 -10.65
N ASP A 70 -25.69 -1.72 -9.64
CA ASP A 70 -26.68 -2.09 -8.65
C ASP A 70 -26.74 -0.99 -7.58
N PRO A 71 -27.90 -0.31 -7.40
CA PRO A 71 -28.07 0.71 -6.37
C PRO A 71 -27.76 0.22 -4.95
N LYS A 72 -27.87 -1.10 -4.71
CA LYS A 72 -27.62 -1.72 -3.41
C LYS A 72 -26.17 -2.07 -3.15
N ALA A 73 -25.27 -1.90 -4.12
CA ALA A 73 -23.86 -2.27 -3.99
C ALA A 73 -23.11 -1.51 -2.88
N LEU A 74 -23.67 -0.40 -2.40
CA LEU A 74 -23.11 0.42 -1.32
C LEU A 74 -23.93 0.32 -0.03
N GLU A 75 -24.97 -0.53 0.02
CA GLU A 75 -25.73 -0.80 1.23
C GLU A 75 -24.96 -1.77 2.12
N VAL A 76 -24.24 -1.20 3.09
CA VAL A 76 -23.48 -1.93 4.12
C VAL A 76 -24.07 -1.55 5.48
N PRO A 77 -24.13 -2.46 6.48
CA PRO A 77 -24.62 -2.11 7.81
C PRO A 77 -23.95 -0.86 8.36
N GLU A 78 -24.76 0.09 8.84
CA GLU A 78 -24.29 1.30 9.49
C GLU A 78 -23.75 0.96 10.88
N GLY A 79 -22.60 1.55 11.20
CA GLY A 79 -21.96 1.48 12.50
C GLY A 79 -21.82 2.87 13.12
N GLU A 80 -20.82 2.99 13.99
CA GLU A 80 -20.42 4.28 14.53
C GLU A 80 -19.80 5.15 13.44
N GLU A 81 -19.98 6.47 13.58
CA GLU A 81 -19.41 7.43 12.65
C GLU A 81 -17.90 7.52 12.87
N GLU A 82 -17.12 7.15 11.86
CA GLU A 82 -15.65 7.20 11.90
C GLU A 82 -15.07 7.67 10.56
N ALA A 83 -13.80 8.06 10.57
CA ALA A 83 -13.12 8.51 9.36
C ALA A 83 -12.69 7.31 8.50
N TYR A 84 -12.98 7.35 7.21
CA TYR A 84 -12.57 6.37 6.22
C TYR A 84 -11.61 6.97 5.21
N TRP A 85 -10.52 6.27 4.92
CA TRP A 85 -9.68 6.58 3.77
C TRP A 85 -10.27 5.89 2.55
N VAL A 86 -10.58 6.68 1.52
CA VAL A 86 -11.16 6.16 0.27
C VAL A 86 -10.17 6.29 -0.87
N PHE A 87 -9.89 5.18 -1.53
CA PHE A 87 -8.98 5.10 -2.67
C PHE A 87 -9.74 4.77 -3.94
N ALA A 88 -9.29 5.30 -5.08
CA ALA A 88 -9.86 5.02 -6.38
C ALA A 88 -8.82 4.50 -7.36
N LYS A 89 -9.15 3.42 -8.06
CA LYS A 89 -8.44 2.98 -9.26
C LYS A 89 -8.95 3.75 -10.46
N ARG A 90 -8.13 4.65 -11.00
CA ARG A 90 -8.53 5.52 -12.11
C ARG A 90 -8.68 4.81 -13.46
N SER A 91 -7.87 3.78 -13.72
CA SER A 91 -7.89 3.07 -15.02
C SER A 91 -7.47 1.61 -14.90
N HIS A 92 -7.74 0.82 -15.94
CA HIS A 92 -7.26 -0.56 -16.06
C HIS A 92 -5.79 -0.66 -16.55
N ARG A 93 -5.14 0.46 -16.89
CA ARG A 93 -3.75 0.41 -17.34
C ARG A 93 -2.88 -0.16 -16.22
N ARG A 94 -1.97 -1.06 -16.60
CA ARG A 94 -1.03 -1.65 -15.66
C ARG A 94 -0.17 -0.54 -15.08
N SER A 95 -0.26 -0.34 -13.77
CA SER A 95 0.50 0.64 -13.00
C SER A 95 1.09 -0.08 -11.79
N MET A 96 2.21 0.45 -11.29
CA MET A 96 2.81 -0.01 -10.03
C MET A 96 1.95 0.37 -8.80
N VAL A 97 1.02 1.30 -8.99
CA VAL A 97 0.01 1.74 -8.02
C VAL A 97 -1.35 1.30 -8.52
N TYR A 98 -2.21 0.80 -7.63
CA TYR A 98 -3.56 0.40 -8.03
C TYR A 98 -4.69 1.25 -7.44
N GLY A 99 -4.41 2.14 -6.47
CA GLY A 99 -5.40 3.06 -5.91
C GLY A 99 -4.78 4.38 -5.44
N ASP A 100 -5.33 5.50 -5.89
CA ASP A 100 -4.95 6.83 -5.40
C ASP A 100 -5.92 7.25 -4.29
N LEU A 101 -5.42 7.84 -3.20
CA LEU A 101 -6.30 8.40 -2.17
C LEU A 101 -7.16 9.50 -2.80
N VAL A 102 -8.48 9.37 -2.68
CA VAL A 102 -9.45 10.40 -3.08
C VAL A 102 -9.60 11.39 -1.94
N GLY A 103 -9.75 10.89 -0.71
CA GLY A 103 -9.95 11.71 0.46
C GLY A 103 -10.19 10.88 1.71
N ARG A 104 -10.42 11.62 2.80
CA ARG A 104 -10.83 11.10 4.11
C ARG A 104 -12.22 11.60 4.40
N PHE A 105 -13.16 10.68 4.63
CA PHE A 105 -14.58 10.97 4.73
C PHE A 105 -15.10 10.48 6.07
N LEU A 106 -15.86 11.31 6.77
CA LEU A 106 -16.52 10.92 8.01
C LEU A 106 -17.84 10.24 7.64
N ALA A 107 -18.02 8.98 8.00
CA ALA A 107 -19.19 8.21 7.58
C ALA A 107 -19.53 7.13 8.61
N LYS A 108 -20.78 6.65 8.57
CA LYS A 108 -21.23 5.52 9.40
C LYS A 108 -20.99 4.17 8.75
N SER A 109 -20.64 4.16 7.47
CA SER A 109 -20.32 2.94 6.73
C SER A 109 -19.28 3.21 5.64
N PRO A 110 -18.50 2.19 5.23
CA PRO A 110 -17.60 2.34 4.08
C PRO A 110 -18.36 2.61 2.78
N GLY A 111 -19.59 2.11 2.64
CA GLY A 111 -20.43 2.36 1.48
C GLY A 111 -20.80 3.84 1.35
N GLU A 112 -21.16 4.50 2.46
CA GLU A 112 -21.42 5.94 2.53
C GLU A 112 -20.16 6.76 2.19
N ALA A 113 -19.00 6.39 2.75
CA ALA A 113 -17.74 7.04 2.40
C ALA A 113 -17.42 6.96 0.89
N VAL A 114 -17.71 5.81 0.25
CA VAL A 114 -17.58 5.67 -1.21
C VAL A 114 -18.62 6.50 -1.97
N LYS A 115 -19.86 6.63 -1.48
CA LYS A 115 -20.87 7.53 -2.07
C LYS A 115 -20.37 8.97 -2.11
N GLU A 116 -19.79 9.46 -1.01
CA GLU A 116 -19.22 10.81 -0.96
C GLU A 116 -18.03 10.97 -1.91
N ALA A 117 -17.13 9.98 -1.95
CA ALA A 117 -15.99 10.00 -2.86
C ALA A 117 -16.41 10.03 -4.35
N LEU A 118 -17.50 9.35 -4.71
CA LEU A 118 -18.06 9.34 -6.06
C LEU A 118 -18.55 10.71 -6.54
N LEU A 119 -18.92 11.61 -5.61
CA LEU A 119 -19.28 13.00 -5.93
C LEU A 119 -18.06 13.82 -6.38
N GLN A 120 -16.86 13.42 -5.96
CA GLN A 120 -15.61 14.14 -6.27
C GLN A 120 -14.88 13.56 -7.47
N THR A 121 -14.88 12.23 -7.63
CA THR A 121 -14.12 11.57 -8.68
C THR A 121 -14.79 10.30 -9.19
N GLN A 122 -14.52 9.99 -10.46
CA GLN A 122 -14.96 8.75 -11.11
C GLN A 122 -13.79 7.78 -11.20
N GLY A 123 -14.09 6.48 -11.15
CA GLY A 123 -13.08 5.43 -11.13
C GLY A 123 -13.60 4.10 -11.64
N VAL A 124 -12.67 3.17 -11.82
CA VAL A 124 -12.95 1.79 -12.22
C VAL A 124 -13.27 0.91 -11.01
N ALA A 125 -12.68 1.21 -9.86
CA ALA A 125 -12.95 0.56 -8.59
C ALA A 125 -12.59 1.50 -7.44
N PHE A 126 -13.23 1.29 -6.30
CA PHE A 126 -13.04 2.06 -5.08
C PHE A 126 -12.77 1.11 -3.92
N TRP A 127 -11.98 1.59 -2.96
CA TRP A 127 -11.72 0.92 -1.69
C TRP A 127 -11.95 1.93 -0.57
N ALA A 128 -12.57 1.48 0.51
CA ALA A 128 -12.72 2.26 1.73
C ALA A 128 -12.21 1.44 2.91
N VAL A 129 -11.42 2.07 3.78
CA VAL A 129 -10.86 1.45 4.98
C VAL A 129 -11.01 2.41 6.16
N PRO A 130 -11.44 1.93 7.35
CA PRO A 130 -11.47 2.76 8.54
C PRO A 130 -10.08 3.27 8.91
N GLU A 131 -9.96 4.55 9.26
CA GLU A 131 -8.67 5.14 9.60
C GLU A 131 -8.07 4.51 10.86
N ARG A 132 -8.89 4.10 11.82
CA ARG A 132 -8.43 3.51 13.08
C ARG A 132 -7.59 2.24 12.93
N VAL A 133 -7.74 1.51 11.80
CA VAL A 133 -6.98 0.29 11.52
C VAL A 133 -5.74 0.54 10.67
N ILE A 134 -5.56 1.77 10.17
CA ILE A 134 -4.38 2.16 9.41
C ILE A 134 -3.25 2.43 10.40
N VAL A 135 -2.20 1.64 10.31
CA VAL A 135 -0.99 1.81 11.11
C VAL A 135 0.11 2.29 10.19
N GLY A 136 0.84 3.32 10.58
CA GLY A 136 1.88 3.86 9.73
C GLY A 136 2.92 4.69 10.43
N THR A 137 3.83 5.17 9.61
CA THR A 137 4.93 6.04 10.02
C THR A 137 4.44 7.48 10.08
N GLU A 138 4.81 8.19 11.15
CA GLU A 138 4.64 9.64 11.19
C GLU A 138 5.64 10.29 10.21
N PRO A 139 5.22 11.28 9.40
CA PRO A 139 6.09 11.95 8.44
C PRO A 139 7.01 12.99 9.11
N LYS A 140 7.80 12.56 10.11
CA LYS A 140 8.81 13.37 10.79
C LYS A 140 10.17 13.22 10.12
N ALA A 141 11.02 14.25 10.20
CA ALA A 141 12.36 14.24 9.60
C ALA A 141 13.20 13.03 10.05
N GLU A 142 13.16 12.69 11.34
CA GLU A 142 13.86 11.54 11.93
C GLU A 142 13.41 10.20 11.32
N VAL A 143 12.10 10.04 11.09
CA VAL A 143 11.54 8.83 10.49
C VAL A 143 11.98 8.73 9.04
N ILE A 144 11.94 9.84 8.29
CA ILE A 144 12.37 9.87 6.89
C ILE A 144 13.83 9.47 6.76
N GLU A 145 14.69 10.03 7.62
CA GLU A 145 16.12 9.73 7.64
C GLU A 145 16.39 8.26 7.99
N SER A 146 15.80 7.75 9.08
CA SER A 146 16.04 6.38 9.53
C SER A 146 15.41 5.31 8.62
N TRP A 147 14.16 5.53 8.20
CA TRP A 147 13.38 4.53 7.49
C TRP A 147 13.62 4.54 5.98
N PHE A 148 13.72 5.72 5.37
CA PHE A 148 13.65 5.86 3.91
C PHE A 148 14.97 6.31 3.28
N ALA A 149 15.85 7.04 3.97
CA ALA A 149 17.14 7.45 3.42
C ALA A 149 18.04 6.28 2.97
N PRO A 150 18.12 5.13 3.68
CA PRO A 150 18.96 4.01 3.24
C PRO A 150 18.60 3.45 1.86
N ALA A 151 17.38 3.70 1.35
CA ALA A 151 17.00 3.31 0.00
C ALA A 151 17.69 4.16 -1.09
N LYS A 152 18.18 5.35 -0.75
CA LYS A 152 18.90 6.24 -1.67
C LYS A 152 20.29 5.74 -2.03
N ASP A 153 20.92 4.96 -1.15
CA ASP A 153 22.30 4.51 -1.31
C ASP A 153 22.42 3.00 -1.56
N LYS A 154 21.31 2.26 -1.46
CA LYS A 154 21.25 0.84 -1.86
C LYS A 154 21.30 0.73 -3.38
N THR A 155 22.50 0.54 -3.91
CA THR A 155 22.74 0.27 -5.33
C THR A 155 22.23 -1.12 -5.70
N TYR A 156 21.43 -1.23 -6.76
CA TYR A 156 21.10 -2.52 -7.35
C TYR A 156 22.37 -3.14 -7.93
N ARG A 157 22.79 -4.28 -7.39
CA ARG A 157 23.95 -5.01 -7.89
C ARG A 157 23.50 -5.93 -9.02
N LEU A 158 23.91 -5.60 -10.24
CA LEU A 158 23.76 -6.52 -11.38
C LEU A 158 24.63 -7.76 -11.14
N GLN A 159 24.26 -8.88 -11.77
CA GLN A 159 25.07 -10.11 -11.75
C GLN A 159 26.53 -9.86 -12.13
N SER A 160 26.80 -8.91 -13.04
CA SER A 160 28.13 -8.48 -13.47
C SER A 160 28.95 -7.77 -12.38
N TYR A 161 28.32 -7.38 -11.27
CA TYR A 161 28.99 -6.74 -10.15
C TYR A 161 29.80 -7.74 -9.31
N TYR A 162 29.48 -9.03 -9.36
CA TYR A 162 30.22 -10.07 -8.65
C TYR A 162 31.31 -10.62 -9.58
N GLY A 163 32.57 -10.55 -9.16
CA GLY A 163 33.68 -11.14 -9.91
C GLY A 163 33.52 -12.66 -9.99
N LEU A 164 33.81 -13.24 -11.15
CA LEU A 164 33.95 -14.69 -11.29
C LEU A 164 35.33 -15.09 -10.77
N ILE A 165 35.40 -16.15 -9.95
CA ILE A 165 36.67 -16.76 -9.57
C ILE A 165 37.08 -17.64 -10.76
N THR A 166 38.03 -17.16 -11.57
CA THR A 166 38.68 -18.00 -12.58
C THR A 166 39.66 -18.94 -11.88
N ALA A 167 39.62 -20.24 -12.19
CA ALA A 167 40.62 -21.18 -11.70
C ALA A 167 42.01 -20.73 -12.18
N LYS A 168 43.00 -20.68 -11.27
CA LYS A 168 44.40 -20.51 -11.66
C LYS A 168 44.81 -21.75 -12.46
N GLU A 169 45.26 -21.56 -13.70
CA GLU A 169 45.99 -22.60 -14.42
C GLU A 169 47.22 -22.96 -13.57
N VAL A 170 47.32 -24.24 -13.22
CA VAL A 170 48.52 -24.80 -12.60
C VAL A 170 49.48 -25.04 -13.76
N GLU A 171 50.52 -24.20 -13.90
CA GLU A 171 51.64 -24.52 -14.77
C GLU A 171 52.35 -25.75 -14.17
N ASP A 172 52.21 -26.90 -14.83
CA ASP A 172 52.99 -28.09 -14.55
C ASP A 172 54.48 -27.77 -14.81
N ALA A 173 55.29 -27.91 -13.75
CA ALA A 173 56.73 -27.65 -13.72
C ALA A 173 57.56 -28.74 -14.42
#